data_AF-A0A1Q3JH16-F1
#
_entry.id   AF-A0A1Q3JH16-F1
#
_cell.length_a   1.000
_cell.length_b   1.000
_cell.length_c   1.000
_cell.angle_alpha   90.00
_cell.angle_beta   90.00
_cell.angle_gamma   90.00
#
_symmetry.space_group_name_H-M   'P 1'
#
loop_
_entity.id
_entity.type
_entity.pdbx_description
1 polymer ?
#
loop_
_entity_poly.entity_id
_entity_poly.type
_entity_poly.pdbx_seq_one_letter_code
_entity_poly.pdbx_strand_id
1 'polypeptide(L)'
;PLGYMLENRRIRAGLAVGVGRSNIEVLAPARLAGLEVSPSHATVTLDDGRTLTCALVVGAEGRGSTVRRAAGIGDIGWRYGQSGVVATVRMERPHGGVAHEYFLPGGPFAILPLTDNRASLVWTEATARGEALREASPEAFQAHLTRRFGEFLGGVEKLGPTFVYPLSLAMAERLVAPRVALLGDAAQGIHPIAGQGLNLGLKGAAALAEVAVEARRIGEDIGAEATLERYARWRRFDNVAIAASSDLFVRLFSNDHPVLRLARGVGMAAVNHIAPARKFFMQEAGGAVGDLPKLLRGERL
;
A
#
# COMPACT_ATOMS: atom_id res chain seq x y z
N PRO A 1 -3.20 20.53 4.21
CA PRO A 1 -3.18 19.26 4.97
C PRO A 1 -2.06 18.36 4.43
N LEU A 2 -1.44 17.51 5.24
CA LEU A 2 -0.40 16.57 4.79
C LEU A 2 -0.98 15.49 3.85
N GLY A 3 -2.23 15.09 4.09
CA GLY A 3 -2.97 14.12 3.29
C GLY A 3 -4.40 13.99 3.81
N TYR A 4 -5.17 13.08 3.24
CA TYR A 4 -6.53 12.76 3.66
C TYR A 4 -6.61 11.30 4.11
N MET A 5 -7.19 11.07 5.29
CA MET A 5 -7.51 9.72 5.73
C MET A 5 -8.89 9.35 5.24
N LEU A 6 -8.98 8.26 4.47
CA LEU A 6 -10.22 7.79 3.86
C LEU A 6 -10.38 6.30 4.13
N GLU A 7 -11.57 5.90 4.56
CA GLU A 7 -11.89 4.49 4.71
C GLU A 7 -11.90 3.82 3.31
N ASN A 8 -11.17 2.71 3.15
CA ASN A 8 -11.07 1.99 1.86
C ASN A 8 -12.44 1.67 1.24
N ARG A 9 -13.46 1.38 2.06
CA ARG A 9 -14.84 1.15 1.59
C ARG A 9 -15.42 2.35 0.84
N ARG A 10 -15.11 3.58 1.26
CA ARG A 10 -15.59 4.82 0.64
C ARG A 10 -14.85 5.07 -0.67
N ILE A 11 -13.54 4.82 -0.70
CA ILE A 11 -12.74 4.91 -1.92
C ILE A 11 -13.28 3.93 -2.97
N ARG A 12 -13.48 2.65 -2.59
CA ARG A 12 -14.03 1.62 -3.49
C ARG A 12 -15.43 1.96 -3.98
N ALA A 13 -16.31 2.47 -3.12
CA ALA A 13 -17.64 2.91 -3.52
C ALA A 13 -17.58 4.07 -4.54
N GLY A 14 -16.71 5.06 -4.31
CA GLY A 14 -16.50 6.16 -5.25
C GLY A 14 -15.97 5.69 -6.60
N LEU A 15 -14.98 4.77 -6.60
CA LEU A 15 -14.46 4.16 -7.82
C LEU A 15 -15.54 3.34 -8.55
N ALA A 16 -16.37 2.59 -7.84
CA ALA A 16 -17.46 1.81 -8.44
C ALA A 16 -18.49 2.73 -9.14
N VAL A 17 -18.83 3.88 -8.55
CA VAL A 17 -19.67 4.88 -9.21
C VAL A 17 -18.99 5.43 -10.46
N GLY A 18 -17.68 5.69 -10.40
CA GLY A 18 -16.90 6.12 -11.57
C GLY A 18 -16.92 5.10 -12.71
N VAL A 19 -16.69 3.83 -12.38
CA VAL A 19 -16.76 2.71 -13.35
C VAL A 19 -18.15 2.59 -13.95
N GLY A 20 -19.22 2.66 -13.15
CA GLY A 20 -20.60 2.60 -13.65
C GLY A 20 -21.01 3.77 -14.56
N ARG A 21 -20.28 4.88 -14.53
CA ARG A 21 -20.48 6.03 -15.45
C ARG A 21 -19.58 5.97 -16.69
N SER A 22 -18.68 5.00 -16.76
CA SER A 22 -17.72 4.83 -17.85
C SER A 22 -18.15 3.68 -18.78
N ASN A 23 -17.53 3.59 -19.95
CA ASN A 23 -17.74 2.49 -20.88
C ASN A 23 -16.83 1.28 -20.58
N ILE A 24 -16.63 0.96 -19.28
CA ILE A 24 -15.80 -0.15 -18.84
C ILE A 24 -16.70 -1.36 -18.56
N GLU A 25 -16.44 -2.47 -19.25
CA GLU A 25 -17.09 -3.74 -18.96
C GLU A 25 -16.54 -4.34 -17.66
N VAL A 26 -17.44 -4.77 -16.77
CA VAL A 26 -17.10 -5.40 -15.50
C VAL A 26 -17.66 -6.81 -15.47
N LEU A 27 -16.77 -7.80 -15.43
CA LEU A 27 -17.13 -9.21 -15.27
C LEU A 27 -16.94 -9.62 -13.81
N ALA A 28 -18.03 -9.95 -13.13
CA ALA A 28 -18.01 -10.40 -11.74
C ALA A 28 -19.14 -11.42 -11.46
N PRO A 29 -18.85 -12.61 -10.92
CA PRO A 29 -17.52 -13.16 -10.65
C PRO A 29 -16.78 -13.50 -11.96
N ALA A 30 -15.45 -13.33 -11.94
CA ALA A 30 -14.55 -13.77 -12.99
C ALA A 30 -13.14 -13.92 -12.39
N ARG A 31 -12.60 -15.15 -12.36
CA ARG A 31 -11.22 -15.40 -11.91
C ARG A 31 -10.36 -15.83 -13.08
N LEU A 32 -9.10 -15.42 -13.06
CA LEU A 32 -8.11 -15.91 -14.03
C LEU A 32 -7.85 -17.40 -13.80
N ALA A 33 -8.13 -18.22 -14.80
CA ALA A 33 -7.77 -19.64 -14.84
C ALA A 33 -6.56 -19.90 -15.73
N GLY A 34 -6.39 -19.13 -16.81
CA GLY A 34 -5.28 -19.27 -17.75
C GLY A 34 -4.89 -17.93 -18.38
N LEU A 35 -3.62 -17.83 -18.76
CA LEU A 35 -3.06 -16.70 -19.49
C LEU A 35 -2.06 -17.23 -20.51
N GLU A 36 -2.33 -16.95 -21.78
CA GLU A 36 -1.44 -17.24 -22.91
C GLU A 36 -1.05 -15.93 -23.59
N VAL A 37 0.22 -15.77 -23.93
CA VAL A 37 0.73 -14.56 -24.56
C VAL A 37 1.31 -14.89 -25.92
N SER A 38 0.86 -14.16 -26.94
CA SER A 38 1.41 -14.18 -28.29
C SER A 38 2.07 -12.83 -28.64
N PRO A 39 2.84 -12.76 -29.74
CA PRO A 39 3.42 -11.50 -30.20
C PRO A 39 2.42 -10.40 -30.53
N SER A 40 1.13 -10.70 -30.79
CA SER A 40 0.10 -9.72 -31.21
C SER A 40 -1.03 -9.49 -30.21
N HIS A 41 -1.28 -10.44 -29.30
CA HIS A 41 -2.31 -10.35 -28.27
C HIS A 41 -2.04 -11.29 -27.09
N ALA A 42 -2.73 -11.07 -25.98
CA ALA A 42 -2.85 -12.01 -24.87
C ALA A 42 -4.25 -12.61 -24.84
N THR A 43 -4.33 -13.88 -24.45
CA THR A 43 -5.57 -14.65 -24.30
C THR A 43 -5.74 -15.00 -22.84
N VAL A 44 -6.86 -14.57 -22.26
CA VAL A 44 -7.23 -14.79 -20.87
C VAL A 44 -8.35 -15.81 -20.81
N THR A 45 -8.15 -16.89 -20.07
CA THR A 45 -9.18 -17.90 -19.80
C THR A 45 -9.72 -17.68 -18.39
N LEU A 46 -11.04 -17.56 -18.26
CA LEU A 46 -11.74 -17.41 -16.99
C LEU A 46 -12.09 -18.76 -16.36
N ASP A 47 -12.41 -18.76 -15.07
CA ASP A 47 -12.80 -19.95 -14.30
C ASP A 47 -14.12 -20.59 -14.73
N ASP A 48 -14.94 -19.86 -15.49
CA ASP A 48 -16.15 -20.39 -16.15
C ASP A 48 -15.93 -20.86 -17.59
N GLY A 49 -14.67 -20.87 -18.07
CA GLY A 49 -14.29 -21.33 -19.40
C GLY A 49 -14.42 -20.28 -20.51
N ARG A 50 -14.91 -19.06 -20.22
CA ARG A 50 -14.87 -17.96 -21.20
C ARG A 50 -13.43 -17.56 -21.53
N THR A 51 -13.21 -17.18 -22.78
CA THR A 51 -11.91 -16.71 -23.27
C THR A 51 -12.01 -15.29 -23.80
N LEU A 52 -11.09 -14.43 -23.37
CA LEU A 52 -11.01 -13.02 -23.77
C LEU A 52 -9.66 -12.75 -24.43
N THR A 53 -9.68 -12.01 -25.54
CA THR A 53 -8.45 -11.57 -26.24
C THR A 53 -8.24 -10.08 -26.01
N CYS A 54 -7.01 -9.69 -25.67
CA CYS A 54 -6.67 -8.30 -25.37
C CYS A 54 -5.24 -7.95 -25.80
N ALA A 55 -4.95 -6.66 -25.94
CA ALA A 55 -3.59 -6.20 -26.26
C ALA A 55 -2.64 -6.22 -25.04
N LEU A 56 -3.18 -6.02 -23.83
CA LEU A 56 -2.44 -5.87 -22.58
C LEU A 56 -3.26 -6.41 -21.41
N VAL A 57 -2.64 -7.25 -20.57
CA VAL A 57 -3.16 -7.70 -19.29
C VAL A 57 -2.50 -6.91 -18.16
N VAL A 58 -3.29 -6.39 -17.22
CA VAL A 58 -2.78 -5.66 -16.05
C VAL A 58 -3.09 -6.43 -14.77
N GLY A 59 -2.05 -6.89 -14.09
CA GLY A 59 -2.15 -7.52 -12.78
C GLY A 59 -2.33 -6.47 -11.69
N ALA A 60 -3.57 -6.33 -11.20
CA ALA A 60 -3.95 -5.41 -10.11
C ALA A 60 -4.76 -6.12 -8.99
N GLU A 61 -4.69 -7.45 -8.92
CA GLU A 61 -5.46 -8.30 -8.00
C GLU A 61 -4.88 -8.38 -6.57
N GLY A 62 -3.72 -7.76 -6.36
CA GLY A 62 -3.05 -7.68 -5.06
C GLY A 62 -2.10 -8.84 -4.78
N ARG A 63 -1.86 -9.10 -3.48
CA ARG A 63 -0.89 -10.08 -3.02
C ARG A 63 -1.25 -11.49 -3.53
N GLY A 64 -0.24 -12.26 -3.93
CA GLY A 64 -0.46 -13.61 -4.47
C GLY A 64 -0.98 -13.65 -5.92
N SER A 65 -0.78 -12.55 -6.66
CA SER A 65 -1.26 -12.36 -8.03
C SER A 65 -1.12 -13.60 -8.92
N THR A 66 -2.25 -14.04 -9.46
CA THR A 66 -2.35 -15.09 -10.46
C THR A 66 -1.76 -14.64 -11.80
N VAL A 67 -1.99 -13.38 -12.21
CA VAL A 67 -1.39 -12.78 -13.42
C VAL A 67 0.14 -12.81 -13.35
N ARG A 68 0.73 -12.38 -12.23
CA ARG A 68 2.19 -12.40 -12.01
C ARG A 68 2.76 -13.81 -12.18
N ARG A 69 2.13 -14.80 -11.53
CA ARG A 69 2.57 -16.21 -11.61
C ARG A 69 2.40 -16.78 -13.01
N ALA A 70 1.28 -16.52 -13.68
CA ALA A 70 1.02 -16.99 -15.03
C ALA A 70 1.97 -16.35 -16.06
N ALA A 71 2.44 -15.12 -15.82
CA ALA A 71 3.46 -14.47 -16.63
C ALA A 71 4.90 -14.96 -16.33
N GLY A 72 5.08 -15.96 -15.44
CA GLY A 72 6.39 -16.48 -15.08
C GLY A 72 7.27 -15.46 -14.34
N ILE A 73 6.66 -14.52 -13.62
CA ILE A 73 7.37 -13.51 -12.83
C ILE A 73 7.45 -13.99 -11.38
N GLY A 74 8.67 -14.21 -10.88
CA GLY A 74 8.93 -14.52 -9.48
C GLY A 74 8.79 -13.30 -8.57
N ASP A 75 8.87 -13.53 -7.25
CA ASP A 75 9.00 -12.47 -6.27
C ASP A 75 10.06 -12.76 -5.20
N ILE A 76 10.69 -11.67 -4.76
CA ILE A 76 11.73 -11.66 -3.73
C ILE A 76 11.13 -10.99 -2.49
N GLY A 77 11.28 -11.62 -1.32
CA GLY A 77 10.70 -11.08 -0.10
C GLY A 77 10.97 -11.91 1.14
N TRP A 78 10.57 -11.38 2.30
CA TRP A 78 10.65 -12.04 3.59
C TRP A 78 9.50 -11.62 4.49
N ARG A 79 9.20 -12.48 5.46
CA ARG A 79 8.26 -12.18 6.54
C ARG A 79 9.05 -11.59 7.71
N TYR A 80 8.46 -10.60 8.37
CA TYR A 80 9.09 -9.96 9.53
C TYR A 80 8.86 -10.71 10.85
N GLY A 81 8.00 -11.74 10.87
CA GLY A 81 7.54 -12.36 12.11
C GLY A 81 6.65 -11.43 12.96
N GLN A 82 6.15 -10.38 12.33
CA GLN A 82 5.29 -9.37 12.92
C GLN A 82 3.96 -9.31 12.17
N SER A 83 2.92 -8.86 12.87
CA SER A 83 1.61 -8.60 12.31
C SER A 83 1.17 -7.17 12.65
N GLY A 84 0.50 -6.52 11.71
CA GLY A 84 -0.17 -5.25 11.93
C GLY A 84 -1.57 -5.52 12.45
N VAL A 85 -1.84 -5.05 13.66
CA VAL A 85 -3.18 -5.06 14.26
C VAL A 85 -3.85 -3.74 13.94
N VAL A 86 -5.03 -3.83 13.34
CA VAL A 86 -5.83 -2.68 12.91
C VAL A 86 -7.16 -2.69 13.64
N ALA A 87 -7.48 -1.59 14.29
CA ALA A 87 -8.75 -1.38 14.97
C ALA A 87 -9.20 0.07 14.78
N THR A 88 -10.50 0.28 14.70
CA THR A 88 -11.06 1.64 14.78
C THR A 88 -11.36 1.96 16.24
N VAL A 89 -11.08 3.18 16.68
CA VAL A 89 -11.39 3.62 18.03
C VAL A 89 -12.11 4.97 18.01
N ARG A 90 -12.90 5.23 19.05
CA ARG A 90 -13.36 6.57 19.42
C ARG A 90 -12.48 7.10 20.54
N MET A 91 -12.14 8.38 20.44
CA MET A 91 -11.35 9.07 21.46
C MET A 91 -12.24 10.02 22.24
N GLU A 92 -11.94 10.20 23.52
CA GLU A 92 -12.62 11.16 24.39
C GLU A 92 -12.29 12.60 24.01
N ARG A 93 -11.00 12.90 23.82
CA ARG A 93 -10.52 14.24 23.45
C ARG A 93 -10.35 14.38 21.94
N PRO A 94 -10.54 15.60 21.39
CA PRO A 94 -10.40 15.85 19.96
C PRO A 94 -8.96 15.60 19.48
N HIS A 95 -8.80 14.76 18.46
CA HIS A 95 -7.48 14.49 17.85
C HIS A 95 -6.94 15.65 16.99
N GLY A 96 -7.73 16.71 16.74
CA GLY A 96 -7.29 17.92 16.03
C GLY A 96 -6.81 17.71 14.58
N GLY A 97 -7.18 16.58 13.96
CA GLY A 97 -6.69 16.19 12.64
C GLY A 97 -5.20 15.80 12.60
N VAL A 98 -4.58 15.52 13.75
CA VAL A 98 -3.16 15.15 13.85
C VAL A 98 -3.00 13.63 13.77
N ALA A 99 -2.10 13.16 12.91
CA ALA A 99 -1.65 11.77 12.91
C ALA A 99 -0.46 11.61 13.86
N HIS A 100 -0.51 10.61 14.73
CA HIS A 100 0.55 10.32 15.68
C HIS A 100 1.22 9.00 15.33
N GLU A 101 2.54 8.97 15.33
CA GLU A 101 3.34 7.77 15.12
C GLU A 101 4.25 7.58 16.33
N TYR A 102 4.03 6.52 17.12
CA TYR A 102 4.82 6.21 18.29
C TYR A 102 5.75 5.03 18.01
N PHE A 103 7.04 5.23 18.28
CA PHE A 103 8.05 4.18 18.17
C PHE A 103 8.29 3.52 19.52
N LEU A 104 7.75 2.32 19.67
CA LEU A 104 7.75 1.60 20.93
C LEU A 104 8.56 0.30 20.75
N PRO A 105 9.07 -0.34 21.83
CA PRO A 105 9.92 -1.52 21.72
C PRO A 105 9.31 -2.67 20.90
N GLY A 106 7.99 -2.87 21.00
CA GLY A 106 7.25 -3.88 20.22
C GLY A 106 7.01 -3.54 18.74
N GLY A 107 7.40 -2.33 18.31
CA GLY A 107 7.18 -1.81 16.96
C GLY A 107 6.37 -0.51 16.95
N PRO A 108 6.17 0.08 15.76
CA PRO A 108 5.41 1.31 15.57
C PRO A 108 3.94 1.17 16.00
N PHE A 109 3.38 2.25 16.52
CA PHE A 109 1.97 2.41 16.89
C PHE A 109 1.45 3.71 16.30
N ALA A 110 0.67 3.60 15.23
CA ALA A 110 0.11 4.72 14.49
C ALA A 110 -1.33 4.98 14.92
N ILE A 111 -1.67 6.26 15.09
CA ILE A 111 -3.01 6.77 15.37
C ILE A 111 -3.39 7.70 14.23
N LEU A 112 -4.27 7.22 13.37
CA LEU A 112 -4.62 7.87 12.11
C LEU A 112 -6.01 8.50 12.23
N PRO A 113 -6.13 9.83 12.20
CA PRO A 113 -7.39 10.52 12.49
C PRO A 113 -8.45 10.25 11.42
N LEU A 114 -9.69 10.01 11.85
CA LEU A 114 -10.89 9.82 11.03
C LEU A 114 -11.95 10.87 11.41
N THR A 115 -13.08 10.90 10.69
CA THR A 115 -14.21 11.74 11.09
C THR A 115 -14.84 11.26 12.41
N ASP A 116 -15.59 12.15 13.06
CA ASP A 116 -16.38 11.85 14.27
C ASP A 116 -15.52 11.51 15.50
N ASN A 117 -14.37 12.18 15.59
CA ASN A 117 -13.34 11.96 16.62
C ASN A 117 -12.91 10.49 16.75
N ARG A 118 -12.91 9.78 15.63
CA ARG A 118 -12.41 8.41 15.53
C ARG A 118 -10.96 8.40 15.08
N ALA A 119 -10.29 7.28 15.30
CA ALA A 119 -9.00 7.01 14.69
C ALA A 119 -8.92 5.56 14.20
N SER A 120 -8.20 5.34 13.10
CA SER A 120 -7.72 4.02 12.73
C SER A 120 -6.37 3.80 13.43
N LEU A 121 -6.29 2.78 14.25
CA LEU A 121 -5.03 2.33 14.84
C LEU A 121 -4.37 1.35 13.90
N VAL A 122 -3.05 1.49 13.72
CA VAL A 122 -2.21 0.48 13.08
C VAL A 122 -1.04 0.27 14.00
N TRP A 123 -0.99 -0.86 14.68
CA TRP A 123 0.14 -1.17 15.55
C TRP A 123 0.79 -2.48 15.19
N THR A 124 2.12 -2.48 15.20
CA THR A 124 2.91 -3.67 14.95
C THR A 124 3.07 -4.46 16.23
N GLU A 125 2.85 -5.78 16.14
CA GLU A 125 3.09 -6.74 17.22
C GLU A 125 3.76 -7.99 16.69
N ALA A 126 4.37 -8.78 17.59
CA ALA A 126 4.82 -10.13 17.24
C ALA A 126 3.62 -10.95 16.75
N THR A 127 3.78 -11.75 15.68
CA THR A 127 2.64 -12.44 15.04
C THR A 127 1.77 -13.21 16.04
N ALA A 128 2.37 -13.98 16.95
CA ALA A 128 1.62 -14.72 17.98
C ALA A 128 0.77 -13.83 18.90
N ARG A 129 1.27 -12.64 19.27
CA ARG A 129 0.51 -11.67 20.09
C ARG A 129 -0.59 -10.99 19.27
N GLY A 130 -0.32 -10.68 18.00
CA GLY A 130 -1.32 -10.16 17.08
C GLY A 130 -2.51 -11.12 16.94
N GLU A 131 -2.25 -12.40 16.71
CA GLU A 131 -3.29 -13.43 16.65
C GLU A 131 -4.05 -13.56 17.99
N ALA A 132 -3.34 -13.52 19.13
CA ALA A 132 -4.00 -13.51 20.44
C ALA A 132 -4.92 -12.29 20.64
N LEU A 133 -4.55 -11.11 20.13
CA LEU A 133 -5.40 -9.91 20.17
C LEU A 133 -6.63 -10.00 19.25
N ARG A 134 -6.55 -10.78 18.16
CA ARG A 134 -7.70 -11.05 17.30
C ARG A 134 -8.77 -11.85 18.03
N GLU A 135 -8.34 -12.79 18.86
CA GLU A 135 -9.18 -13.75 19.57
C GLU A 135 -9.52 -13.31 21.01
N ALA A 136 -8.93 -12.20 21.46
CA ALA A 136 -9.13 -11.66 22.80
C ALA A 136 -10.59 -11.25 23.05
N SER A 137 -11.02 -11.40 24.31
CA SER A 137 -12.29 -10.82 24.75
C SER A 137 -12.27 -9.28 24.61
N PRO A 138 -13.43 -8.63 24.49
CA PRO A 138 -13.52 -7.17 24.43
C PRO A 138 -12.78 -6.48 25.59
N GLU A 139 -12.90 -7.01 26.80
CA GLU A 139 -12.30 -6.46 28.03
C GLU A 139 -10.77 -6.60 27.99
N ALA A 140 -10.27 -7.77 27.59
CA ALA A 140 -8.84 -8.03 27.46
C ALA A 140 -8.20 -7.13 26.39
N PHE A 141 -8.87 -6.99 25.24
CA PHE A 141 -8.43 -6.07 24.19
C PHE A 141 -8.43 -4.63 24.68
N GLN A 142 -9.50 -4.19 25.34
CA GLN A 142 -9.64 -2.82 25.84
C GLN A 142 -8.57 -2.49 26.88
N ALA A 143 -8.28 -3.41 27.81
CA ALA A 143 -7.20 -3.22 28.79
C ALA A 143 -5.83 -3.09 28.11
N HIS A 144 -5.56 -3.92 27.10
CA HIS A 144 -4.32 -3.84 26.32
C HIS A 144 -4.24 -2.52 25.54
N LEU A 145 -5.33 -2.12 24.89
CA LEU A 145 -5.45 -0.87 24.15
C LEU A 145 -5.20 0.34 25.06
N THR A 146 -5.87 0.44 26.20
CA THR A 146 -5.71 1.58 27.12
C THR A 146 -4.26 1.71 27.59
N ARG A 147 -3.62 0.59 27.97
CA ARG A 147 -2.20 0.58 28.37
C ARG A 147 -1.27 1.06 27.24
N ARG A 148 -1.60 0.70 25.99
CA ARG A 148 -0.78 1.02 24.82
C ARG A 148 -0.98 2.45 24.33
N PHE A 149 -2.22 2.90 24.31
CA PHE A 149 -2.64 4.22 23.85
C PHE A 149 -2.16 5.33 24.80
N GLY A 150 -2.12 5.03 26.10
CA GLY A 150 -1.73 6.00 27.12
C GLY A 150 -2.82 7.05 27.37
N GLU A 151 -2.45 8.17 27.98
CA GLU A 151 -3.43 9.15 28.48
C GLU A 151 -3.67 10.32 27.53
N PHE A 152 -2.89 10.49 26.45
CA PHE A 152 -2.77 11.77 25.75
C PHE A 152 -4.05 12.29 25.07
N LEU A 153 -4.96 11.40 24.63
CA LEU A 153 -6.30 11.77 24.12
C LEU A 153 -7.46 11.32 25.02
N GLY A 154 -7.18 11.02 26.30
CA GLY A 154 -8.17 10.57 27.27
C GLY A 154 -8.57 9.11 27.04
N GLY A 155 -9.79 8.77 27.46
CA GLY A 155 -10.38 7.46 27.23
C GLY A 155 -10.45 7.10 25.75
N VAL A 156 -10.23 5.81 25.47
CA VAL A 156 -10.29 5.25 24.12
C VAL A 156 -11.23 4.05 24.12
N GLU A 157 -12.14 3.99 23.14
CA GLU A 157 -13.13 2.92 23.02
C GLU A 157 -12.95 2.23 21.66
N LYS A 158 -12.77 0.91 21.65
CA LYS A 158 -12.73 0.15 20.39
C LYS A 158 -14.10 0.11 19.71
N LEU A 159 -14.11 0.36 18.41
CA LEU A 159 -15.27 0.26 17.52
C LEU A 159 -15.09 -0.86 16.51
N GLY A 160 -16.09 -1.75 16.45
CA GLY A 160 -16.15 -2.80 15.43
C GLY A 160 -15.07 -3.88 15.58
N PRO A 161 -14.77 -4.62 14.50
CA PRO A 161 -13.84 -5.75 14.55
C PRO A 161 -12.37 -5.32 14.62
N THR A 162 -11.55 -6.22 15.14
CA THR A 162 -10.09 -6.15 15.06
C THR A 162 -9.61 -6.93 13.83
N PHE A 163 -8.73 -6.35 13.03
CA PHE A 163 -8.11 -7.03 11.90
C PHE A 163 -6.62 -7.24 12.16
N VAL A 164 -6.09 -8.37 11.73
CA VAL A 164 -4.67 -8.70 11.89
C VAL A 164 -4.13 -9.15 10.55
N TYR A 165 -3.04 -8.52 10.10
CA TYR A 165 -2.41 -8.79 8.82
C TYR A 165 -0.93 -9.09 9.00
N PRO A 166 -0.41 -10.18 8.41
CA PRO A 166 1.02 -10.49 8.49
C PRO A 166 1.82 -9.41 7.75
N LEU A 167 2.88 -8.92 8.39
CA LEU A 167 3.78 -7.95 7.81
C LEU A 167 4.90 -8.69 7.07
N SER A 168 5.05 -8.34 5.80
CA SER A 168 6.05 -8.92 4.92
C SER A 168 6.49 -7.88 3.91
N LEU A 169 7.73 -8.03 3.46
CA LEU A 169 8.19 -7.44 2.22
C LEU A 169 8.06 -8.47 1.10
N ALA A 170 7.55 -8.06 -0.05
CA ALA A 170 7.56 -8.83 -1.27
C ALA A 170 7.71 -7.88 -2.47
N MET A 171 8.47 -8.27 -3.47
CA MET A 171 8.68 -7.48 -4.69
C MET A 171 8.75 -8.41 -5.89
N ALA A 172 7.99 -8.12 -6.93
CA ALA A 172 8.13 -8.83 -8.20
C ALA A 172 9.53 -8.57 -8.79
N GLU A 173 10.17 -9.61 -9.31
CA GLU A 173 11.49 -9.51 -9.96
C GLU A 173 11.46 -8.59 -11.19
N ARG A 174 10.32 -8.59 -11.88
CA ARG A 174 10.01 -7.73 -13.02
C ARG A 174 8.64 -7.12 -12.83
N LEU A 175 8.47 -5.87 -13.25
CA LEU A 175 7.16 -5.20 -13.25
C LEU A 175 6.34 -5.54 -14.48
N VAL A 176 6.98 -6.06 -15.52
CA VAL A 176 6.38 -6.31 -16.83
C VAL A 176 6.92 -7.62 -17.42
N ALA A 177 6.13 -8.19 -18.32
CA ALA A 177 6.49 -9.23 -19.27
C ALA A 177 5.78 -8.89 -20.61
N PRO A 178 6.04 -9.59 -21.73
CA PRO A 178 5.33 -9.33 -22.98
C PRO A 178 3.81 -9.28 -22.73
N ARG A 179 3.16 -8.17 -23.09
CA ARG A 179 1.71 -7.92 -22.90
C ARG A 179 1.18 -8.03 -21.47
N VAL A 180 2.04 -7.99 -20.46
CA VAL A 180 1.65 -8.05 -19.04
C VAL A 180 2.32 -6.94 -18.26
N ALA A 181 1.55 -6.17 -17.49
CA ALA A 181 2.06 -5.19 -16.54
C ALA A 181 1.52 -5.45 -15.14
N LEU A 182 2.34 -5.24 -14.10
CA LEU A 182 1.96 -5.40 -12.70
C LEU A 182 1.92 -4.04 -12.00
N LEU A 183 0.92 -3.83 -11.15
CA LEU A 183 0.81 -2.63 -10.32
C LEU A 183 0.23 -2.93 -8.94
N GLY A 184 0.39 -1.97 -8.02
CA GLY A 184 -0.08 -2.10 -6.63
C GLY A 184 0.49 -3.35 -5.95
N ASP A 185 -0.37 -4.00 -5.16
CA ASP A 185 0.03 -5.16 -4.35
C ASP A 185 0.42 -6.42 -5.17
N ALA A 186 0.11 -6.44 -6.47
CA ALA A 186 0.57 -7.50 -7.38
C ALA A 186 2.05 -7.34 -7.74
N ALA A 187 2.55 -6.10 -7.75
CA ALA A 187 3.95 -5.78 -8.02
C ALA A 187 4.81 -5.78 -6.73
N GLN A 188 4.24 -5.41 -5.59
CA GLN A 188 4.97 -5.31 -4.33
C GLN A 188 4.07 -5.41 -3.09
N GLY A 189 4.53 -6.06 -2.03
CA GLY A 189 3.96 -5.94 -0.69
C GLY A 189 4.95 -5.21 0.20
N ILE A 190 4.58 -4.04 0.72
CA ILE A 190 5.43 -3.26 1.64
C ILE A 190 4.84 -3.23 3.05
N HIS A 191 5.68 -2.94 4.04
CA HIS A 191 5.21 -2.63 5.39
C HIS A 191 4.34 -1.37 5.33
N PRO A 192 3.18 -1.31 6.02
CA PRO A 192 2.22 -0.22 5.91
C PRO A 192 2.65 1.07 6.63
N ILE A 193 3.92 1.43 6.56
CA ILE A 193 4.44 2.68 7.12
C ILE A 193 3.73 3.83 6.39
N ALA A 194 3.10 4.74 7.15
CA ALA A 194 2.40 5.92 6.63
C ALA A 194 1.34 5.65 5.53
N GLY A 195 0.75 4.45 5.46
CA GLY A 195 -0.34 4.16 4.50
C GLY A 195 0.06 4.22 3.02
N GLN A 196 1.34 4.00 2.69
CA GLN A 196 1.87 4.20 1.33
C GLN A 196 1.36 3.22 0.26
N GLY A 197 0.87 2.03 0.65
CA GLY A 197 0.52 0.98 -0.30
C GLY A 197 -0.49 1.41 -1.38
N LEU A 198 -1.58 2.05 -0.97
CA LEU A 198 -2.59 2.54 -1.92
C LEU A 198 -2.04 3.66 -2.81
N ASN A 199 -1.27 4.60 -2.23
CA ASN A 199 -0.67 5.70 -2.98
C ASN A 199 0.27 5.20 -4.07
N LEU A 200 1.04 4.13 -3.79
CA LEU A 200 1.89 3.48 -4.79
C LEU A 200 1.09 2.78 -5.88
N GLY A 201 0.00 2.11 -5.52
CA GLY A 201 -0.92 1.52 -6.48
C GLY A 201 -1.49 2.56 -7.44
N LEU A 202 -1.95 3.70 -6.90
CA LEU A 202 -2.49 4.81 -7.70
C LEU A 202 -1.41 5.45 -8.58
N LYS A 203 -0.20 5.66 -8.07
CA LYS A 203 0.94 6.16 -8.86
C LYS A 203 1.31 5.19 -9.98
N GLY A 204 1.31 3.89 -9.72
CA GLY A 204 1.50 2.85 -10.73
C GLY A 204 0.41 2.88 -11.81
N ALA A 205 -0.86 2.96 -11.41
CA ALA A 205 -1.99 3.04 -12.34
C ALA A 205 -1.92 4.30 -13.24
N ALA A 206 -1.60 5.45 -12.65
CA ALA A 206 -1.46 6.70 -13.38
C ALA A 206 -0.29 6.65 -14.40
N ALA A 207 0.87 6.14 -13.99
CA ALA A 207 2.03 6.00 -14.86
C ALA A 207 1.78 5.02 -16.01
N LEU A 208 1.17 3.86 -15.73
CA LEU A 208 0.85 2.88 -16.77
C LEU A 208 -0.16 3.43 -17.78
N ALA A 209 -1.19 4.13 -17.29
CA ALA A 209 -2.18 4.77 -18.14
C ALA A 209 -1.53 5.82 -19.05
N GLU A 210 -0.63 6.65 -18.52
CA GLU A 210 0.10 7.65 -19.30
C GLU A 210 0.95 7.02 -20.40
N VAL A 211 1.78 6.03 -20.06
CA VAL A 211 2.61 5.30 -21.03
C VAL A 211 1.75 4.64 -22.11
N ALA A 212 0.61 4.03 -21.74
CA ALA A 212 -0.28 3.38 -22.69
C ALA A 212 -0.98 4.38 -23.63
N VAL A 213 -1.43 5.53 -23.11
CA VAL A 213 -2.08 6.59 -23.92
C VAL A 213 -1.08 7.22 -24.88
N GLU A 214 0.14 7.53 -24.42
CA GLU A 214 1.18 8.11 -25.26
C GLU A 214 1.60 7.15 -26.38
N ALA A 215 1.84 5.87 -26.05
CA ALA A 215 2.12 4.83 -27.03
C ALA A 215 1.03 4.77 -28.10
N ARG A 216 -0.25 4.72 -27.67
CA ARG A 216 -1.38 4.65 -28.59
C ARG A 216 -1.46 5.86 -29.52
N ARG A 217 -1.15 7.06 -29.04
CA ARG A 217 -1.21 8.30 -29.85
C ARG A 217 -0.20 8.34 -30.98
N ILE A 218 0.96 7.72 -30.81
CA ILE A 218 2.00 7.65 -31.84
C ILE A 218 1.96 6.33 -32.63
N GLY A 219 0.90 5.53 -32.46
CA GLY A 219 0.69 4.29 -33.21
C GLY A 219 1.48 3.09 -32.70
N GLU A 220 2.10 3.19 -31.52
CA GLU A 220 2.80 2.06 -30.88
C GLU A 220 1.80 1.08 -30.25
N ASP A 221 2.20 -0.18 -30.18
CA ASP A 221 1.46 -1.22 -29.47
C ASP A 221 1.63 -1.05 -27.96
N ILE A 222 0.51 -0.94 -27.25
CA ILE A 222 0.45 -0.77 -25.79
C ILE A 222 0.95 -2.02 -25.03
N GLY A 223 0.88 -3.20 -25.66
CA GLY A 223 1.35 -4.46 -25.09
C GLY A 223 2.79 -4.80 -25.46
N ALA A 224 3.43 -4.02 -26.34
CA ALA A 224 4.80 -4.27 -26.75
C ALA A 224 5.77 -4.08 -25.57
N GLU A 225 6.81 -4.91 -25.54
CA GLU A 225 7.83 -4.90 -24.49
C GLU A 225 8.50 -3.53 -24.36
N ALA A 226 8.84 -2.89 -25.48
CA ALA A 226 9.44 -1.54 -25.47
C ALA A 226 8.52 -0.49 -24.81
N THR A 227 7.21 -0.59 -25.01
CA THR A 227 6.23 0.29 -24.35
C THR A 227 6.19 0.01 -22.86
N LEU A 228 6.05 -1.24 -22.46
CA LEU A 228 5.95 -1.64 -21.06
C LEU A 228 7.25 -1.38 -20.27
N GLU A 229 8.42 -1.44 -20.92
CA GLU A 229 9.70 -1.12 -20.28
C GLU A 229 9.85 0.38 -19.97
N ARG A 230 9.12 1.28 -20.66
CA ARG A 230 9.01 2.69 -20.22
C ARG A 230 8.33 2.78 -18.86
N TYR A 231 7.21 2.08 -18.69
CA TYR A 231 6.52 2.00 -17.40
C TYR A 231 7.42 1.35 -16.33
N ALA A 232 8.05 0.21 -16.65
CA ALA A 232 8.91 -0.49 -15.70
C ALA A 232 10.07 0.39 -15.23
N ARG A 233 10.77 1.08 -16.14
CA ARG A 233 11.85 2.01 -15.79
C ARG A 233 11.38 3.16 -14.91
N TRP A 234 10.23 3.75 -15.23
CA TRP A 234 9.66 4.84 -14.42
C TRP A 234 9.33 4.38 -13.00
N ARG A 235 8.81 3.16 -12.83
CA ARG A 235 8.37 2.67 -11.51
C ARG A 235 9.45 1.92 -10.72
N ARG A 236 10.44 1.31 -11.37
CA ARG A 236 11.41 0.41 -10.72
C ARG A 236 12.19 1.12 -9.61
N PHE A 237 12.68 2.34 -9.86
CA PHE A 237 13.45 3.07 -8.86
C PHE A 237 12.60 3.40 -7.62
N ASP A 238 11.41 3.99 -7.83
CA ASP A 238 10.48 4.33 -6.76
C ASP A 238 10.11 3.11 -5.91
N ASN A 239 9.77 1.99 -6.55
CA ASN A 239 9.36 0.77 -5.86
C ASN A 239 10.52 0.18 -5.03
N VAL A 240 11.73 0.15 -5.58
CA VAL A 240 12.92 -0.33 -4.86
C VAL A 240 13.29 0.60 -3.71
N ALA A 241 13.27 1.92 -3.93
CA ALA A 241 13.60 2.90 -2.90
C ALA A 241 12.63 2.81 -1.71
N ILE A 242 11.33 2.65 -1.98
CA ILE A 242 10.33 2.53 -0.93
C ILE A 242 10.42 1.18 -0.20
N ALA A 243 10.68 0.09 -0.93
CA ALA A 243 10.92 -1.20 -0.31
C ALA A 243 12.15 -1.18 0.61
N ALA A 244 13.27 -0.62 0.14
CA ALA A 244 14.51 -0.52 0.90
C ALA A 244 14.36 0.40 2.13
N SER A 245 13.72 1.56 1.97
CA SER A 245 13.46 2.46 3.10
C SER A 245 12.49 1.86 4.11
N SER A 246 11.45 1.13 3.65
CA SER A 246 10.53 0.42 4.54
C SER A 246 11.25 -0.67 5.32
N ASP A 247 12.11 -1.46 4.67
CA ASP A 247 12.88 -2.50 5.35
C ASP A 247 13.89 -1.93 6.35
N LEU A 248 14.60 -0.89 5.95
CA LEU A 248 15.52 -0.17 6.84
C LEU A 248 14.76 0.36 8.06
N PHE A 249 13.59 0.94 7.87
CA PHE A 249 12.78 1.46 8.95
C PHE A 249 12.31 0.34 9.89
N VAL A 250 11.79 -0.77 9.36
CA VAL A 250 11.40 -1.91 10.19
C VAL A 250 12.61 -2.42 10.98
N ARG A 251 13.77 -2.60 10.35
CA ARG A 251 14.97 -3.07 11.04
C ARG A 251 15.48 -2.08 12.09
N LEU A 252 15.40 -0.78 11.84
CA LEU A 252 15.87 0.25 12.77
C LEU A 252 14.91 0.45 13.95
N PHE A 253 13.60 0.38 13.72
CA PHE A 253 12.59 0.75 14.72
C PHE A 253 11.92 -0.44 15.40
N SER A 254 11.91 -1.63 14.80
CA SER A 254 11.35 -2.86 15.37
C SER A 254 12.42 -3.73 16.06
N ASN A 255 13.36 -3.11 16.78
CA ASN A 255 14.32 -3.81 17.63
C ASN A 255 14.43 -3.13 19.00
N ASP A 256 14.90 -3.88 19.99
CA ASP A 256 15.13 -3.40 21.36
C ASP A 256 16.62 -3.22 21.68
N HIS A 257 17.46 -2.98 20.65
CA HIS A 257 18.89 -2.81 20.85
C HIS A 257 19.18 -1.42 21.48
N PRO A 258 19.85 -1.34 22.64
CA PRO A 258 19.97 -0.10 23.42
C PRO A 258 20.70 1.03 22.67
N VAL A 259 21.72 0.70 21.88
CA VAL A 259 22.46 1.67 21.04
C VAL A 259 21.59 2.23 19.91
N LEU A 260 20.80 1.38 19.25
CA LEU A 260 19.89 1.81 18.19
C LEU A 260 18.72 2.62 18.75
N ARG A 261 18.28 2.32 19.98
CA ARG A 261 17.27 3.13 20.68
C ARG A 261 17.76 4.55 20.95
N LEU A 262 19.02 4.72 21.39
CA LEU A 262 19.62 6.03 21.61
C LEU A 262 19.80 6.78 20.27
N ALA A 263 20.34 6.12 19.25
CA ALA A 263 20.51 6.70 17.92
C ALA A 263 19.18 7.13 17.29
N ARG A 264 18.10 6.35 17.48
CA ARG A 264 16.73 6.72 17.06
C ARG A 264 16.23 7.99 17.74
N GLY A 265 16.41 8.10 19.07
CA GLY A 265 16.00 9.27 19.83
C GLY A 265 16.70 10.53 19.35
N VAL A 266 18.01 10.46 19.14
CA VAL A 266 18.83 11.58 18.63
C VAL A 266 18.47 11.91 17.18
N GLY A 267 18.30 10.90 16.32
CA GLY A 267 17.95 11.08 14.91
C GLY A 267 16.58 11.72 14.71
N MET A 268 15.55 11.26 15.43
CA MET A 268 14.21 11.87 15.36
C MET A 268 14.18 13.28 15.94
N ALA A 269 14.91 13.54 17.02
CA ALA A 269 15.05 14.89 17.56
C ALA A 269 15.70 15.82 16.52
N ALA A 270 16.78 15.39 15.87
CA ALA A 270 17.46 16.15 14.83
C ALA A 270 16.55 16.44 13.62
N VAL A 271 15.81 15.44 13.11
CA VAL A 271 14.85 15.62 12.00
C VAL A 271 13.73 16.60 12.39
N ASN A 272 13.27 16.56 13.64
CA ASN A 272 12.27 17.50 14.13
C ASN A 272 12.80 18.94 14.27
N HIS A 273 14.10 19.13 14.47
CA HIS A 273 14.70 20.46 14.56
C HIS A 273 15.13 21.03 13.20
N ILE A 274 15.28 20.20 12.16
CA ILE A 274 15.69 20.64 10.82
C ILE A 274 14.47 20.73 9.91
N ALA A 275 13.91 21.93 9.76
CA ALA A 275 12.68 22.18 9.00
C ALA A 275 12.72 21.68 7.53
N PRO A 276 13.82 21.81 6.76
CA PRO A 276 13.91 21.24 5.41
C PRO A 276 13.85 19.71 5.39
N ALA A 277 14.50 19.04 6.34
CA ALA A 277 14.47 17.58 6.46
C ALA A 277 13.06 17.09 6.82
N ARG A 278 12.40 17.75 7.78
CA ARG A 278 10.99 17.49 8.12
C ARG A 278 10.08 17.63 6.89
N LYS A 279 10.24 18.70 6.11
CA LYS A 279 9.44 18.95 4.90
C LYS A 279 9.68 17.88 3.83
N PHE A 280 10.93 17.45 3.63
CA PHE A 280 11.27 16.37 2.71
C PHE A 280 10.61 15.03 3.12
N PHE A 281 10.76 14.61 4.37
CA PHE A 281 10.10 13.40 4.88
C PHE A 281 8.57 13.48 4.81
N MET A 282 7.98 14.66 5.04
CA MET A 282 6.55 14.90 4.88
C MET A 282 6.08 14.76 3.43
N GLN A 283 6.86 15.25 2.46
CA GLN A 283 6.53 15.15 1.03
C GLN A 283 6.69 13.72 0.52
N GLU A 284 7.74 13.02 0.96
CA GLU A 284 7.98 11.60 0.65
C GLU A 284 6.85 10.72 1.20
N ALA A 285 6.45 10.96 2.46
CA ALA A 285 5.30 10.29 3.07
C ALA A 285 3.95 10.67 2.44
N GLY A 286 3.87 11.78 1.70
CA GLY A 286 2.70 12.15 0.91
C GLY A 286 2.68 11.51 -0.49
N GLY A 287 3.74 10.82 -0.90
CA GLY A 287 3.91 10.32 -2.28
C GLY A 287 4.08 11.43 -3.32
N ALA A 288 4.38 12.67 -2.90
CA ALA A 288 4.41 13.87 -3.73
C ALA A 288 5.80 14.21 -4.30
N VAL A 289 6.73 13.26 -4.26
CA VAL A 289 8.13 13.44 -4.68
C VAL A 289 8.42 12.57 -5.92
N GLY A 290 9.34 13.07 -6.74
CA GLY A 290 9.80 12.44 -7.98
C GLY A 290 9.04 12.90 -9.23
N ASP A 291 9.32 12.23 -10.34
CA ASP A 291 8.63 12.47 -11.61
C ASP A 291 7.20 11.88 -11.55
N LEU A 292 6.22 12.77 -11.36
CA LEU A 292 4.82 12.40 -11.14
C LEU A 292 4.06 12.31 -12.48
N PRO A 293 3.28 11.22 -12.69
CA PRO A 293 2.37 11.13 -13.83
C PRO A 293 1.40 12.31 -13.89
N LYS A 294 1.01 12.71 -15.12
CA LYS A 294 0.08 13.82 -15.41
C LYS A 294 -1.19 13.77 -14.57
N LEU A 295 -1.80 12.59 -14.43
CA LEU A 295 -3.03 12.42 -13.64
C LEU A 295 -2.84 12.79 -12.15
N LEU A 296 -1.65 12.56 -11.58
CA LEU A 296 -1.34 12.97 -10.20
C LEU A 296 -1.02 14.47 -10.09
N ARG A 297 -0.72 15.14 -11.20
CA ARG A 297 -0.57 16.59 -11.31
C ARG A 297 -1.88 17.32 -11.62
N GLY A 298 -2.98 16.58 -11.81
CA GLY A 298 -4.27 17.15 -12.22
C GLY A 298 -4.35 17.45 -13.73
N GLU A 299 -3.42 16.94 -14.52
CA GLU A 299 -3.36 17.08 -15.96
C GLU A 299 -4.08 15.91 -16.65
N ARG A 300 -4.69 16.15 -17.81
CA ARG A 300 -5.32 15.09 -18.62
C ARG A 300 -4.25 14.31 -19.38
N LEU A 301 -4.49 13.01 -19.58
CA LEU A 301 -3.66 12.18 -20.46
C LEU A 301 -3.86 12.57 -21.90
#